data_AF-A0A2D4SLR6-F1
#
_entry.id   AF-A0A2D4SLR6-F1
#
_cell.length_a   1.000
_cell.length_b   1.000
_cell.length_c   1.000
_cell.angle_alpha   90.00
_cell.angle_beta   90.00
_cell.angle_gamma   90.00
#
_symmetry.space_group_name_H-M   'P 1'
#
loop_
_entity.id
_entity.type
_entity.pdbx_description
1 polymer ?
#
loop_
_entity_poly.entity_id
_entity_poly.type
_entity_poly.pdbx_seq_one_letter_code
_entity_poly.pdbx_strand_id
1 'polypeptide(L)'
;MTHHFFHALYFLFACSNTPSDFDMDYSVPGTWADATRIEEVTQASCNEDMTQVIETIPKASTKFLNDNLIITYPNAHFRCDQSVQAFVKYTKKGYAVLMQPTEMNPVWVAKCDCGYNLETSIPNAKSKELRLFHRGDSFGRESIIREIQVESK
;
A
#
# COMPACT_ATOMS: atom_id res chain seq x y z
N MET A 1 48.97 28.61 -49.55
CA MET A 1 48.85 27.92 -48.25
C MET A 1 47.40 27.53 -48.06
N THR A 2 47.10 26.27 -48.35
CA THR A 2 45.80 25.62 -48.24
C THR A 2 45.69 25.00 -46.85
N HIS A 3 44.63 25.33 -46.11
CA HIS A 3 44.25 24.60 -44.91
C HIS A 3 42.82 24.09 -45.03
N HIS A 4 42.71 22.83 -44.67
CA HIS A 4 41.65 21.86 -44.90
C HIS A 4 41.29 21.31 -43.52
N PHE A 5 39.99 21.09 -43.27
CA PHE A 5 39.41 20.24 -42.21
C PHE A 5 39.60 20.73 -40.74
N PHE A 6 38.78 20.43 -39.73
CA PHE A 6 37.86 19.33 -39.44
C PHE A 6 36.69 19.84 -38.54
N HIS A 7 35.49 19.31 -38.72
CA HIS A 7 34.39 19.40 -37.74
C HIS A 7 34.72 18.61 -36.48
N ALA A 8 34.37 19.14 -35.30
CA ALA A 8 34.11 18.33 -34.10
C ALA A 8 33.08 19.03 -33.20
N LEU A 9 31.83 18.62 -33.39
CA LEU A 9 30.69 18.94 -32.54
C LEU A 9 30.85 18.16 -31.21
N TYR A 10 31.27 18.84 -30.14
CA TYR A 10 31.27 18.24 -28.80
C TYR A 10 29.88 18.38 -28.18
N PHE A 11 29.00 17.41 -28.45
CA PHE A 11 27.88 17.13 -27.55
C PHE A 11 28.43 16.32 -26.38
N LEU A 12 28.66 16.99 -25.26
CA LEU A 12 28.84 16.31 -23.98
C LEU A 12 27.48 15.74 -23.56
N PHE A 13 27.23 14.48 -23.94
CA PHE A 13 26.22 13.64 -23.31
C PHE A 13 26.65 13.44 -21.85
N ALA A 14 25.97 14.13 -20.93
CA ALA A 14 26.02 13.79 -19.53
C ALA A 14 25.37 12.40 -19.36
N CYS A 15 26.19 11.37 -19.12
CA CYS A 15 25.72 10.09 -18.59
C CYS A 15 25.29 10.31 -17.14
N SER A 16 24.07 10.81 -16.93
CA SER A 16 23.41 10.73 -15.63
C SER A 16 22.97 9.27 -15.41
N ASN A 17 23.83 8.50 -14.76
CA ASN A 17 23.46 7.23 -14.13
C ASN A 17 22.55 7.55 -12.92
N THR A 18 21.29 7.85 -13.18
CA THR A 18 20.23 7.61 -12.19
C THR A 18 19.85 6.13 -12.31
N PRO A 19 19.90 5.33 -11.24
CA PRO A 19 19.24 4.04 -11.25
C PRO A 19 17.78 4.31 -11.59
N SER A 20 17.33 3.86 -12.75
CA SER A 20 15.91 3.88 -13.10
C SER A 20 15.19 3.09 -12.02
N ASP A 21 14.21 3.75 -11.40
CA ASP A 21 13.22 3.21 -10.50
C ASP A 21 13.10 1.69 -10.61
N PHE A 22 13.43 0.99 -9.52
CA PHE A 22 12.84 -0.32 -9.29
C PHE A 22 11.33 -0.12 -9.46
N ASP A 23 10.75 -0.69 -10.52
CA ASP A 23 9.32 -0.66 -10.83
C ASP A 23 8.56 -1.11 -9.59
N MET A 24 8.14 -0.15 -8.74
CA MET A 24 7.30 -0.46 -7.60
C MET A 24 5.98 -0.93 -8.18
N ASP A 25 5.68 -2.21 -8.02
CA ASP A 25 4.45 -2.76 -8.57
C ASP A 25 3.29 -2.42 -7.64
N TYR A 26 2.63 -1.30 -7.95
CA TYR A 26 1.39 -0.86 -7.32
C TYR A 26 0.17 -1.69 -7.75
N SER A 27 0.34 -2.86 -8.39
CA SER A 27 -0.77 -3.62 -8.96
C SER A 27 -1.86 -3.91 -7.92
N VAL A 28 -3.03 -3.35 -8.18
CA VAL A 28 -4.27 -3.78 -7.55
C VAL A 28 -4.80 -5.03 -8.27
N PRO A 29 -5.46 -5.96 -7.56
CA PRO A 29 -6.08 -7.12 -8.21
C PRO A 29 -7.11 -6.67 -9.25
N GLY A 30 -7.32 -7.44 -10.33
CA GLY A 30 -8.26 -7.05 -11.39
C GLY A 30 -9.70 -6.78 -10.91
N THR A 31 -10.14 -7.44 -9.84
CA THR A 31 -11.45 -7.20 -9.19
C THR A 31 -11.56 -5.83 -8.48
N TRP A 32 -10.43 -5.13 -8.33
CA TRP A 32 -10.25 -3.81 -7.73
C TRP A 32 -9.77 -2.76 -8.75
N ALA A 33 -9.84 -3.02 -10.05
CA ALA A 33 -9.36 -2.10 -11.09
C ALA A 33 -10.09 -0.74 -11.10
N ASP A 34 -11.31 -0.68 -10.57
CA ASP A 34 -12.11 0.55 -10.41
C ASP A 34 -11.90 1.24 -9.04
N ALA A 35 -11.02 0.72 -8.19
CA ALA A 35 -10.72 1.31 -6.90
C ALA A 35 -9.85 2.56 -7.05
N THR A 36 -10.08 3.55 -6.18
CA THR A 36 -9.28 4.77 -6.10
C THR A 36 -8.31 4.65 -4.94
N ARG A 37 -7.06 5.07 -5.12
CA ARG A 37 -6.08 5.13 -4.02
C ARG A 37 -6.53 6.17 -2.98
N ILE A 38 -6.39 5.85 -1.70
CA ILE A 38 -6.51 6.83 -0.62
C ILE A 38 -5.12 7.42 -0.39
N GLU A 39 -5.00 8.74 -0.50
CA GLU A 39 -3.69 9.41 -0.47
C GLU A 39 -2.98 9.29 0.87
N GLU A 40 -3.75 9.33 1.96
CA GLU A 40 -3.22 9.34 3.32
C GLU A 40 -3.49 8.02 4.05
N VAL A 41 -2.41 7.28 4.29
CA VAL A 41 -2.37 6.16 5.22
C VAL A 41 -1.33 6.48 6.28
N THR A 42 -1.80 6.63 7.52
CA THR A 42 -0.90 6.72 8.67
C THR A 42 -0.52 5.31 9.08
N GLN A 43 0.77 5.04 9.13
CA GLN A 43 1.34 3.77 9.56
C GLN A 43 2.27 4.03 10.75
N ALA A 44 1.92 3.48 11.91
CA ALA A 44 2.80 3.52 13.08
C ALA A 44 3.99 2.57 12.91
N SER A 45 5.03 2.74 13.73
CA SER A 45 6.13 1.78 13.82
C SER A 45 5.67 0.39 14.26
N CYS A 46 6.53 -0.60 14.07
CA CYS A 46 6.22 -1.98 14.41
C CYS A 46 5.91 -2.12 15.90
N ASN A 47 4.68 -2.52 16.24
CA ASN A 47 4.27 -2.67 17.64
C ASN A 47 4.61 -4.04 18.22
N GLU A 48 4.54 -5.08 17.39
CA GLU A 48 4.69 -6.48 17.82
C GLU A 48 5.40 -7.30 16.72
N ASP A 49 6.33 -8.16 17.13
CA ASP A 49 6.91 -9.18 16.27
C ASP A 49 5.86 -10.27 16.04
N MET A 50 5.42 -10.39 14.79
CA MET A 50 4.35 -11.30 14.40
C MET A 50 4.88 -12.66 13.89
N THR A 51 6.18 -12.93 14.04
CA THR A 51 6.79 -14.22 13.63
C THR A 51 6.34 -15.40 14.48
N GLN A 52 5.85 -15.14 15.69
CA GLN A 52 5.25 -16.16 16.57
C GLN A 52 3.73 -16.07 16.49
N VAL A 53 3.08 -17.23 16.38
CA VAL A 53 1.66 -17.40 16.07
C VAL A 53 0.77 -16.47 16.92
N ILE A 54 0.18 -15.47 16.27
CA ILE A 54 -0.84 -14.62 16.89
C ILE A 54 -2.17 -15.35 16.80
N GLU A 55 -2.66 -15.84 17.93
CA GLU A 55 -4.02 -16.40 18.05
C GLU A 55 -5.12 -15.35 17.85
N THR A 56 -4.76 -14.06 17.86
CA THR A 56 -5.71 -12.96 17.71
C THR A 56 -5.87 -12.58 16.24
N ILE A 57 -7.03 -12.91 15.67
CA ILE A 57 -7.45 -12.41 14.35
C ILE A 57 -7.57 -10.89 14.45
N PRO A 58 -6.86 -10.10 13.63
CA PRO A 58 -6.91 -8.65 13.73
C PRO A 58 -8.29 -8.16 13.32
N LYS A 59 -8.79 -7.18 14.07
CA LYS A 59 -10.09 -6.53 13.83
C LYS A 59 -9.88 -5.05 13.59
N ALA A 60 -10.58 -4.51 12.60
CA ALA A 60 -10.60 -3.09 12.37
C ALA A 60 -11.79 -2.43 13.07
N SER A 61 -11.72 -1.11 13.22
CA SER A 61 -12.85 -0.32 13.68
C SER A 61 -13.03 0.93 12.86
N THR A 62 -14.26 1.45 12.85
CA THR A 62 -14.59 2.72 12.19
C THR A 62 -15.17 3.71 13.16
N LYS A 63 -14.94 5.00 12.90
CA LYS A 63 -15.60 6.12 13.59
C LYS A 63 -15.87 7.25 12.59
N PHE A 64 -16.97 7.96 12.78
CA PHE A 64 -17.23 9.20 12.04
C PHE A 64 -16.60 10.39 12.77
N LEU A 65 -15.87 11.22 12.03
CA LEU A 65 -15.29 12.46 12.53
C LEU A 65 -15.35 13.51 11.43
N ASN A 66 -16.09 14.61 11.64
CA ASN A 66 -16.19 15.74 10.70
C ASN A 66 -16.49 15.30 9.25
N ASP A 67 -17.57 14.53 9.07
CA ASP A 67 -17.99 13.93 7.79
C ASP A 67 -17.00 12.94 7.15
N ASN A 68 -15.90 12.62 7.82
CA ASN A 68 -14.96 11.60 7.38
C ASN A 68 -15.24 10.28 8.10
N LEU A 69 -15.17 9.18 7.36
CA LEU A 69 -15.16 7.84 7.95
C LEU A 69 -13.71 7.45 8.21
N ILE A 70 -13.29 7.51 9.47
CA ILE A 70 -11.97 7.08 9.90
C ILE A 70 -11.97 5.57 10.09
N ILE A 71 -10.93 4.93 9.56
CA ILE A 71 -10.73 3.49 9.58
C ILE A 71 -9.44 3.23 10.34
N THR A 72 -9.52 2.52 11.46
CA THR A 72 -8.35 2.11 12.23
C THR A 72 -8.22 0.59 12.14
N TYR A 73 -7.08 0.12 11.67
CA TYR A 73 -6.74 -1.30 11.55
C TYR A 73 -5.50 -1.62 12.40
N PRO A 74 -5.70 -1.94 13.69
CA PRO A 74 -4.62 -2.29 14.60
C PRO A 74 -4.05 -3.68 14.30
N ASN A 75 -2.77 -3.88 14.62
CA ASN A 75 -2.06 -5.15 14.47
C ASN A 75 -2.20 -5.76 13.06
N ALA A 76 -2.20 -4.91 12.04
CA ALA A 76 -2.25 -5.32 10.65
C ALA A 76 -0.94 -6.03 10.26
N HIS A 77 -1.05 -7.31 9.93
CA HIS A 77 0.09 -8.20 9.72
C HIS A 77 0.69 -8.00 8.32
N PHE A 78 1.83 -7.31 8.24
CA PHE A 78 2.65 -7.18 7.02
C PHE A 78 4.09 -7.56 7.34
N ARG A 79 4.92 -7.79 6.32
CA ARG A 79 6.36 -8.03 6.57
C ARG A 79 7.00 -6.75 7.12
N CYS A 80 8.05 -6.91 7.90
CA CYS A 80 8.81 -5.76 8.40
C CYS A 80 9.29 -4.85 7.26
N ASP A 81 9.42 -3.57 7.58
CA ASP A 81 9.86 -2.49 6.70
C ASP A 81 9.03 -2.29 5.42
N GLN A 82 7.82 -2.86 5.36
CA GLN A 82 6.89 -2.61 4.27
C GLN A 82 6.08 -1.34 4.51
N SER A 83 6.03 -0.47 3.51
CA SER A 83 5.04 0.59 3.42
C SER A 83 3.70 0.01 2.98
N VAL A 84 2.61 0.48 3.59
CA VAL A 84 1.23 0.06 3.27
C VAL A 84 0.48 1.21 2.60
N GLN A 85 -0.34 0.86 1.62
CA GLN A 85 -1.26 1.76 0.94
C GLN A 85 -2.70 1.23 1.02
N ALA A 86 -3.66 2.12 0.80
CA ALA A 86 -5.07 1.80 0.84
C ALA A 86 -5.78 2.23 -0.46
N PHE A 87 -6.77 1.44 -0.86
CA PHE A 87 -7.63 1.69 -2.01
C PHE A 87 -9.10 1.56 -1.59
N VAL A 88 -9.95 2.42 -2.12
CA VAL A 88 -11.39 2.42 -1.85
C VAL A 88 -12.18 2.16 -3.13
N LYS A 89 -13.15 1.26 -3.01
CA LYS A 89 -14.21 1.05 -3.99
C LYS A 89 -15.54 1.49 -3.38
N TYR A 90 -16.22 2.39 -4.07
CA TYR A 90 -17.54 2.86 -3.71
C TYR A 90 -18.59 1.84 -4.16
N THR A 91 -19.45 1.41 -3.24
CA THR A 91 -20.50 0.43 -3.50
C THR A 91 -21.87 1.07 -3.30
N LYS A 92 -22.94 0.37 -3.69
CA LYS A 92 -24.31 0.83 -3.45
C LYS A 92 -24.66 0.96 -1.96
N LYS A 93 -23.98 0.22 -1.08
CA LYS A 93 -24.30 0.13 0.35
C LYS A 93 -23.34 0.92 1.25
N GLY A 94 -22.12 1.11 0.78
CA GLY A 94 -21.06 1.80 1.52
C GLY A 94 -19.72 1.63 0.81
N TYR A 95 -18.70 1.23 1.55
CA TYR A 95 -17.32 1.22 1.06
C TYR A 95 -16.69 -0.16 1.16
N ALA A 96 -15.86 -0.51 0.19
CA ALA A 96 -14.91 -1.62 0.28
C ALA A 96 -13.50 -1.02 0.24
N VAL A 97 -12.69 -1.28 1.26
CA VAL A 97 -11.32 -0.77 1.35
C VAL A 97 -10.33 -1.92 1.32
N LEU A 98 -9.31 -1.84 0.49
CA LEU A 98 -8.20 -2.78 0.42
C LEU A 98 -6.94 -2.11 0.97
N MET A 99 -6.29 -2.75 1.93
CA MET A 99 -4.95 -2.38 2.40
C MET A 99 -3.95 -3.44 1.95
N GLN A 100 -2.85 -3.00 1.32
CA GLN A 100 -1.80 -3.86 0.79
C GLN A 100 -0.43 -3.17 0.83
N PRO A 101 0.69 -3.92 0.73
CA PRO A 101 2.00 -3.31 0.55
C PRO A 101 2.05 -2.38 -0.66
N THR A 102 2.92 -1.38 -0.59
CA THR A 102 3.24 -0.54 -1.74
C THR A 102 3.95 -1.36 -2.82
N GLU A 103 4.90 -2.19 -2.39
CA GLU A 103 5.62 -3.12 -3.27
C GLU A 103 5.04 -4.53 -3.17
N MET A 104 4.33 -4.95 -4.21
CA MET A 104 3.62 -6.24 -4.24
C MET A 104 4.49 -7.43 -4.65
N ASN A 105 5.63 -7.21 -5.30
CA ASN A 105 6.53 -8.25 -5.80
C ASN A 105 7.98 -7.97 -5.37
N PRO A 106 8.26 -7.86 -4.06
CA PRO A 106 9.59 -7.50 -3.59
C PRO A 106 10.61 -8.57 -4.00
N VAL A 107 11.81 -8.15 -4.37
CA VAL A 107 12.92 -9.08 -4.70
C VAL A 107 13.56 -9.66 -3.42
N TRP A 108 13.51 -8.91 -2.33
CA TRP A 108 13.99 -9.32 -1.01
C TRP A 108 13.02 -8.87 0.06
N VAL A 109 12.84 -9.72 1.08
CA VAL A 109 12.00 -9.39 2.24
C VAL A 109 12.74 -9.71 3.52
N ALA A 110 12.45 -8.92 4.56
CA ALA A 110 12.85 -9.26 5.91
C ALA A 110 12.23 -10.61 6.32
N LYS A 111 12.96 -11.39 7.13
CA LYS A 111 12.46 -12.66 7.69
C LYS A 111 11.53 -12.46 8.89
N CYS A 112 11.16 -11.22 9.19
CA CYS A 112 10.22 -10.89 10.25
C CYS A 112 8.91 -10.35 9.68
N ASP A 113 7.88 -10.56 10.47
CA ASP A 113 6.57 -10.02 10.26
C ASP A 113 6.24 -9.04 11.39
N CYS A 114 5.38 -8.07 11.09
CA CYS A 114 5.08 -6.97 11.97
C CYS A 114 3.57 -6.68 12.05
N GLY A 115 3.11 -6.35 13.26
CA GLY A 115 1.77 -5.84 13.52
C GLY A 115 1.76 -4.32 13.48
N TYR A 116 1.40 -3.75 12.32
CA TYR A 116 1.31 -2.30 12.15
C TYR A 116 -0.04 -1.76 12.63
N ASN A 117 -0.04 -0.61 13.30
CA ASN A 117 -1.28 0.16 13.47
C ASN A 117 -1.45 1.07 12.27
N LEU A 118 -2.48 0.80 11.48
CA LEU A 118 -2.82 1.56 10.29
C LEU A 118 -4.06 2.42 10.53
N GLU A 119 -4.04 3.65 10.03
CA GLU A 119 -5.20 4.53 10.00
C GLU A 119 -5.33 5.19 8.63
N THR A 120 -6.55 5.28 8.13
CA THR A 120 -6.88 6.02 6.91
C THR A 120 -8.28 6.62 7.03
N SER A 121 -8.67 7.46 6.06
CA SER A 121 -9.99 8.08 6.06
C SER A 121 -10.64 8.12 4.68
N ILE A 122 -11.96 7.97 4.66
CA ILE A 122 -12.77 8.24 3.47
C ILE A 122 -13.42 9.61 3.68
N PRO A 123 -13.03 10.63 2.90
CA PRO A 123 -13.57 11.97 3.08
C PRO A 123 -15.03 12.06 2.62
N ASN A 124 -15.80 12.94 3.25
CA ASN A 124 -17.22 13.18 2.90
C ASN A 124 -18.07 11.91 2.87
N ALA A 125 -17.80 10.96 3.76
CA ALA A 125 -18.48 9.69 3.82
C ALA A 125 -19.98 9.85 4.11
N LYS A 126 -20.80 9.08 3.40
CA LYS A 126 -22.27 9.10 3.44
C LYS A 126 -22.87 7.82 4.06
N SER A 127 -22.03 6.83 4.40
CA SER A 127 -22.44 5.56 4.99
C SER A 127 -21.46 5.12 6.07
N LYS A 128 -21.95 4.38 7.08
CA LYS A 128 -21.09 3.69 8.05
C LYS A 128 -20.68 2.29 7.61
N GLU A 129 -21.34 1.76 6.58
CA GLU A 129 -21.05 0.41 6.09
C GLU A 129 -19.69 0.36 5.41
N LEU A 130 -18.78 -0.42 5.99
CA LEU A 130 -17.43 -0.63 5.48
C LEU A 130 -17.10 -2.12 5.50
N ARG A 131 -16.54 -2.60 4.40
CA ARG A 131 -15.82 -3.88 4.35
C ARG A 131 -14.34 -3.60 4.17
N LEU A 132 -13.51 -4.12 5.06
CA LEU A 132 -12.06 -3.98 4.99
C LEU A 132 -11.45 -5.27 4.46
N PHE A 133 -10.50 -5.14 3.55
CA PHE A 133 -9.76 -6.24 2.96
C PHE A 133 -8.27 -6.01 3.16
N HIS A 134 -7.57 -7.10 3.43
CA HIS A 134 -6.12 -7.16 3.56
C HIS A 134 -5.57 -8.02 2.43
N ARG A 135 -4.46 -7.59 1.83
CA ARG A 135 -3.68 -8.40 0.89
C ARG A 135 -2.19 -8.24 1.19
N GLY A 136 -1.50 -9.34 1.43
CA GLY A 136 -0.03 -9.34 1.55
C GLY A 136 0.66 -9.34 0.20
N ASP A 137 1.98 -9.12 0.18
CA ASP A 137 2.78 -9.23 -1.05
C ASP A 137 2.81 -10.67 -1.62
N SER A 138 3.39 -10.81 -2.81
CA SER A 138 3.51 -12.06 -3.56
C SER A 138 4.88 -12.74 -3.40
N PHE A 139 5.68 -12.38 -2.40
CA PHE A 139 7.00 -12.99 -2.20
C PHE A 139 6.87 -14.48 -1.85
N GLY A 140 7.34 -15.33 -2.77
CA GLY A 140 7.38 -16.78 -2.62
C GLY A 140 6.02 -17.49 -2.66
N ARG A 141 4.92 -16.77 -2.90
CA ARG A 141 3.55 -17.31 -2.97
C ARG A 141 2.60 -16.32 -3.64
N GLU A 142 1.47 -16.81 -4.15
CA GLU A 142 0.39 -15.93 -4.63
C GLU A 142 -0.20 -15.09 -3.48
N SER A 143 -0.42 -13.80 -3.73
CA SER A 143 -1.08 -12.91 -2.78
C SER A 143 -2.56 -13.30 -2.61
N ILE A 144 -3.01 -13.44 -1.37
CA ILE A 144 -4.42 -13.75 -1.05
C ILE A 144 -5.07 -12.52 -0.42
N ILE A 145 -6.29 -12.21 -0.87
CA ILE A 145 -7.13 -11.17 -0.27
C ILE A 145 -8.00 -11.81 0.82
N ARG A 146 -8.01 -11.20 2.01
CA ARG A 146 -8.84 -11.63 3.14
C ARG A 146 -9.70 -10.47 3.61
N GLU A 147 -10.97 -10.77 3.90
CA GLU A 147 -11.84 -9.79 4.56
C GLU A 147 -11.53 -9.75 6.05
N ILE A 148 -11.43 -8.54 6.58
CA ILE A 148 -11.14 -8.25 7.97
C ILE A 148 -12.45 -7.85 8.64
N GLN A 149 -12.71 -8.39 9.83
CA GLN A 149 -13.88 -8.01 10.61
C GLN A 149 -13.78 -6.54 11.02
N VAL A 150 -14.84 -5.78 10.78
CA VAL A 150 -14.94 -4.36 11.13
C VAL A 150 -15.99 -4.15 12.21
N GLU A 151 -15.61 -3.49 13.30
CA GLU A 151 -16.50 -3.06 14.36
C GLU A 151 -16.81 -1.55 14.19
N SER A 152 -18.09 -1.21 14.04
CA SER A 152 -18.50 0.20 13.98
C SER A 152 -18.58 0.78 15.39
N LYS A 153 -17.88 1.88 15.64
CA LYS A 153 -17.94 2.64 16.90
C LYS A 153 -18.77 3.92 16.75
#